data_AF-A0A949Z972-F1
#
_entry.id   AF-A0A949Z972-F1
#
_cell.length_a   1.000
_cell.length_b   1.000
_cell.length_c   1.000
_cell.angle_alpha   90.00
_cell.angle_beta   90.00
_cell.angle_gamma   90.00
#
_symmetry.space_group_name_H-M   'P 1'
#
loop_
_entity.id
_entity.type
_entity.pdbx_description
1 polymer ?
#
loop_
_entity_poly.entity_id
_entity_poly.type
_entity_poly.pdbx_seq_one_letter_code
_entity_poly.pdbx_strand_id
1 'polypeptide(L)' 'MKEHKPSKSFGDIDLLLDRVGNKYLLVNAARVRAQQLVNRDEPAVEGANPEKAVSTAFAEIAADKLEIDVDPNRVRG' A
#
# COMPACT_ATOMS: atom_id res chain seq x y z
N MET A 1 -6.61 31.70 -5.61
CA MET A 1 -6.85 30.26 -5.77
C MET A 1 -6.34 29.60 -4.51
N LYS A 2 -7.19 28.91 -3.73
CA LYS A 2 -6.72 28.24 -2.50
C LYS A 2 -6.02 26.94 -2.92
N GLU A 3 -4.74 26.81 -2.59
CA GLU A 3 -4.01 25.55 -2.73
C GLU A 3 -4.80 24.44 -2.02
N HIS A 4 -5.23 23.46 -2.79
CA HIS A 4 -5.81 22.25 -2.23
C HIS A 4 -4.64 21.43 -1.68
N LYS A 5 -4.28 21.65 -0.41
CA LYS A 5 -3.41 20.69 0.30
C LYS A 5 -4.17 19.36 0.27
N PRO A 6 -3.68 18.31 -0.42
CA PRO A 6 -4.34 17.02 -0.36
C PRO A 6 -4.42 16.63 1.11
N SER A 7 -5.65 16.40 1.58
CA SER A 7 -5.89 15.87 2.91
C SER A 7 -5.05 14.60 3.08
N LYS A 8 -4.73 14.25 4.34
CA LYS A 8 -4.04 13.00 4.73
C LYS A 8 -4.89 11.75 4.40
N SER A 9 -5.32 11.62 3.15
CA SER A 9 -5.91 10.43 2.57
C SER A 9 -4.79 9.46 2.24
N PHE A 10 -5.07 8.17 2.29
CA PHE A 10 -4.15 7.07 1.99
C PHE A 10 -3.74 6.99 0.50
N GLY A 11 -3.84 8.10 -0.22
CA GLY A 11 -3.74 8.18 -1.68
C GLY A 11 -5.10 8.27 -2.36
N ASP A 12 -5.07 8.12 -3.67
CA ASP A 12 -6.22 8.00 -4.57
C ASP A 12 -6.63 6.51 -4.65
N ILE A 13 -7.86 6.21 -4.23
CA ILE A 13 -8.34 4.81 -4.16
C ILE A 13 -8.52 4.20 -5.55
N ASP A 14 -8.89 5.00 -6.55
CA ASP A 14 -9.08 4.51 -7.91
C ASP A 14 -7.72 4.11 -8.50
N LEU A 15 -6.69 4.93 -8.27
CA LEU A 15 -5.31 4.59 -8.63
C LEU A 15 -4.82 3.30 -7.95
N LEU A 16 -5.12 3.12 -6.66
CA LEU A 16 -4.74 1.91 -5.94
C LEU A 16 -5.44 0.66 -6.47
N LEU A 17 -6.71 0.79 -6.89
CA LEU A 17 -7.47 -0.30 -7.49
C LEU A 17 -6.98 -0.64 -8.89
N ASP A 18 -6.59 0.36 -9.69
CA ASP A 18 -5.99 0.13 -11.02
C ASP A 18 -4.68 -0.65 -10.93
N ARG A 19 -3.89 -0.44 -9.86
CA ARG A 19 -2.62 -1.15 -9.63
C ARG A 19 -2.80 -2.60 -9.19
N VAL A 20 -3.81 -2.88 -8.37
CA VAL A 20 -3.97 -4.19 -7.70
C VAL A 20 -5.10 -5.04 -8.28
N GLY A 21 -5.98 -4.44 -9.09
CA GLY A 21 -7.05 -5.10 -9.83
C GLY A 21 -8.34 -5.35 -9.04
N ASN A 22 -8.30 -5.43 -7.70
CA ASN A 22 -9.52 -5.38 -6.88
C ASN A 22 -9.28 -4.99 -5.41
N LYS A 23 -10.36 -4.59 -4.72
CA LYS A 23 -10.32 -4.10 -3.34
C LYS A 23 -9.88 -5.12 -2.30
N TYR A 24 -10.14 -6.42 -2.52
CA TYR A 24 -9.78 -7.46 -1.56
C TYR A 24 -8.27 -7.75 -1.60
N LEU A 25 -7.70 -7.81 -2.80
CA LEU A 25 -6.26 -7.90 -3.00
C LEU A 25 -5.54 -6.66 -2.46
N LEU A 26 -6.09 -5.47 -2.69
CA LEU A 26 -5.55 -4.21 -2.15
C LEU A 26 -5.45 -4.23 -0.62
N VAL A 27 -6.53 -4.63 0.07
CA VAL A 27 -6.55 -4.71 1.54
C VAL A 27 -5.56 -5.78 2.05
N ASN A 28 -5.50 -6.94 1.40
CA ASN A 28 -4.57 -8.00 1.78
C ASN A 28 -3.10 -7.59 1.57
N ALA A 29 -2.77 -6.98 0.44
CA ALA A 29 -1.42 -6.50 0.14
C ALA A 29 -0.98 -5.45 1.16
N ALA A 30 -1.83 -4.46 1.44
CA ALA A 30 -1.56 -3.42 2.42
C ALA A 30 -1.38 -4.00 3.83
N ARG A 31 -2.21 -4.99 4.23
CA ARG A 31 -2.07 -5.70 5.51
C ARG A 31 -0.74 -6.42 5.63
N VAL A 32 -0.37 -7.23 4.64
CA VAL A 32 0.87 -8.02 4.65
C VAL A 32 2.07 -7.08 4.74
N ARG A 33 2.08 -6.03 3.92
CA ARG A 33 3.17 -5.07 3.93
C ARG A 33 3.25 -4.25 5.22
N ALA A 34 2.11 -3.81 5.77
CA ALA A 34 2.10 -3.13 7.07
C ALA A 34 2.68 -4.01 8.18
N GLN A 35 2.43 -5.33 8.15
CA GLN A 35 3.03 -6.26 9.12
C GLN A 35 4.55 -6.37 8.97
N GLN A 36 5.08 -6.35 7.74
CA GLN A 36 6.53 -6.31 7.49
C GLN A 36 7.15 -5.03 8.08
N LEU A 37 6.54 -3.86 7.83
CA LEU A 37 6.99 -2.59 8.39
C LEU A 37 6.98 -2.58 9.93
N VAL A 38 5.94 -3.16 10.56
CA VAL A 38 5.89 -3.35 12.02
C VAL A 38 7.03 -4.27 12.51
N ASN A 39 7.40 -5.27 11.71
CA ASN A 39 8.52 -6.17 11.97
C ASN A 39 9.89 -5.54 11.63
N ARG A 40 9.94 -4.20 11.46
CA ARG A 40 11.15 -3.40 11.19
C ARG A 40 11.75 -3.60 9.80
N ASP A 41 10.96 -4.05 8.84
CA ASP A 41 11.34 -4.01 7.45
C ASP A 41 11.41 -2.55 6.96
N GLU A 42 12.35 -2.24 6.05
CA GLU A 42 12.56 -0.86 5.61
C GLU A 42 11.48 -0.42 4.61
N PRO A 43 10.99 0.84 4.70
CA PRO A 43 10.12 1.39 3.68
C PRO A 43 10.80 1.46 2.30
N ALA A 44 10.05 1.15 1.24
CA ALA A 44 10.52 1.17 -0.15
C ALA A 44 10.36 2.55 -0.83
N VAL A 45 9.70 3.50 -0.17
CA VAL A 45 9.50 4.88 -0.65
C VAL A 45 10.24 5.86 0.27
N GLU A 46 10.97 6.79 -0.33
CA GLU A 46 11.74 7.81 0.38
C GLU A 46 10.83 8.73 1.22
N GLY A 47 11.27 9.04 2.44
CA GLY A 47 10.51 9.90 3.37
C GLY A 47 9.28 9.23 4.00
N ALA A 48 9.05 7.95 3.74
CA ALA A 48 7.98 7.20 4.38
C ALA A 48 8.25 6.99 5.88
N ASN A 49 7.17 6.96 6.67
CA ASN A 49 7.26 6.74 8.10
C ASN A 49 6.85 5.29 8.44
N PRO A 50 7.78 4.41 8.85
CA PRO A 50 7.46 3.02 9.17
C PRO A 50 6.49 2.88 10.36
N GLU A 51 6.44 3.85 11.28
CA GLU A 51 5.47 3.87 12.39
C GLU A 51 4.02 4.10 11.91
N LYS A 52 3.84 4.55 10.67
CA LYS A 52 2.54 4.63 9.98
C LYS A 52 2.40 3.52 8.95
N ALA A 53 2.66 2.29 9.38
CA ALA A 53 2.78 1.10 8.54
C ALA A 53 1.68 0.96 7.46
N VAL A 54 0.41 1.18 7.80
CA VAL A 54 -0.70 1.08 6.82
C VAL A 54 -0.63 2.18 5.77
N SER A 55 -0.41 3.44 6.17
CA SER A 55 -0.29 4.54 5.22
C SER A 55 0.96 4.41 4.35
N THR A 56 2.05 3.91 4.91
CA THR A 56 3.29 3.64 4.18
C THR A 56 3.11 2.51 3.17
N ALA A 57 2.43 1.41 3.55
CA ALA A 57 2.12 0.33 2.63
C ALA A 57 1.28 0.81 1.44
N PHE A 58 0.26 1.65 1.65
CA PHE A 58 -0.49 2.23 0.53
C PHE A 58 0.35 3.17 -0.35
N ALA A 59 1.26 3.94 0.24
CA ALA A 59 2.19 4.76 -0.54
C ALA A 59 3.13 3.92 -1.41
N GLU A 60 3.62 2.79 -0.89
CA GLU A 60 4.46 1.86 -1.65
C GLU A 60 3.70 1.15 -2.77
N ILE A 61 2.43 0.77 -2.53
CA ILE A 61 1.54 0.21 -3.57
C ILE A 61 1.30 1.26 -4.67
N ALA A 62 0.97 2.50 -4.30
CA ALA A 62 0.74 3.57 -5.27
C ALA A 62 2.00 3.89 -6.10
N ALA A 63 3.18 3.74 -5.50
CA ALA A 63 4.47 3.93 -6.16
C ALA A 63 4.95 2.72 -6.98
N ASP A 64 4.15 1.64 -7.05
CA ASP A 64 4.48 0.41 -7.78
C ASP A 64 5.80 -0.24 -7.27
N LYS A 65 6.06 -0.12 -5.96
CA LYS A 65 7.30 -0.56 -5.31
C LYS A 65 7.19 -1.93 -4.64
N LEU A 66 6.03 -2.56 -4.68
CA LEU A 66 5.80 -3.87 -4.09
C LEU A 66 5.50 -4.88 -5.20
N GLU A 67 6.22 -5.99 -5.20
CA GLU A 67 5.77 -7.18 -5.93
C GLU A 67 4.59 -7.78 -5.16
N ILE A 68 3.38 -7.44 -5.59
CA ILE A 68 2.16 -8.06 -5.06
C ILE A 68 2.00 -9.38 -5.79
N ASP A 69 2.41 -10.48 -5.15
CA ASP A 69 2.11 -11.83 -5.61
C ASP A 69 0.59 -12.06 -5.52
N VAL A 70 -0.08 -11.80 -6.64
CA VAL A 70 -1.53 -11.94 -6.81
C VAL A 70 -1.93 -13.35 -7.25
N ASP A 71 -1.09 -14.38 -7.06
CA ASP A 71 -1.44 -15.76 -7.45
C ASP A 71 -2.77 -16.18 -6.80
N PRO A 72 -3.86 -16.26 -7.59
CA PRO A 72 -5.19 -16.56 -7.06
C PRO A 72 -5.30 -18.01 -6.55
N ASN A 73 -4.33 -18.89 -6.84
CA ASN A 73 -4.33 -20.28 -6.41
C ASN A 73 -3.70 -20.52 -5.03
N ARG A 74 -3.02 -19.52 -4.44
CA ARG A 74 -2.25 -19.69 -3.19
C ARG A 74 -3.11 -19.78 -1.91
N VAL A 75 -4.42 -19.54 -2.00
CA VAL A 75 -5.36 -19.54 -0.85
C VAL A 75 -5.95 -20.94 -0.54
N ARG A 76 -5.60 -21.98 -1.32
CA ARG A 76 -6.02 -23.36 -1.05
C ARG A 76 -4.85 -24.19 -0.52
N GLY A 77 -4.56 -24.04 0.77
CA GLY A 77 -3.61 -24.87 1.52
C GLY A 77 -4.19 -25.21 2.89
#